data_AF-A0A6P5QBJ2-F1
#
_entry.id   AF-A0A6P5QBJ2-F1
#
_cell.length_a   1.000
_cell.length_b   1.000
_cell.length_c   1.000
_cell.angle_alpha   90.00
_cell.angle_beta   90.00
_cell.angle_gamma   90.00
#
_symmetry.space_group_name_H-M   'P 1'
#
loop_
_entity.id
_entity.type
_entity.pdbx_description
1 polymer ?
#
loop_
_entity_poly.entity_id
_entity_poly.type
_entity_poly.pdbx_seq_one_letter_code
_entity_poly.pdbx_strand_id
1 'polypeptide(L)'
;MGTGKSQMYVRHRVQEALRVAIVSRDPHVPVMPYVQIFYETTDYLLPLEELEHSLGESAAQGVAGAVLWLSSNKTSTKESCQAIKAYMDSTLGPFIVNVTSAALLCSEALCSGHGRCVRHPSYPEALLTLNPASFSIELTHDGRPPSLKGTLSLKDRAQMAMKFKCRCYRGWSGKWCDKRGMW
;
A
#
# COMPACT_ATOMS: atom_id res chain seq x y z
N MET A 1 -6.30 4.99 -21.13
CA MET A 1 -4.92 5.47 -20.91
C MET A 1 -5.00 6.65 -19.96
N GLY A 2 -4.44 6.50 -18.75
CA GLY A 2 -4.46 7.54 -17.72
C GLY A 2 -3.63 8.75 -18.13
N THR A 3 -3.98 9.93 -17.63
CA THR A 3 -3.34 11.21 -18.03
C THR A 3 -1.96 11.44 -17.40
N GLY A 4 -1.38 10.43 -16.74
CA GLY A 4 -0.15 10.54 -15.97
C GLY A 4 -0.26 11.43 -14.71
N LYS A 5 -1.48 11.84 -14.32
CA LYS A 5 -1.73 12.77 -13.21
C LYS A 5 -2.27 12.10 -11.95
N SER A 6 -2.72 10.84 -12.05
CA SER A 6 -3.38 10.12 -10.96
C SER A 6 -2.49 10.00 -9.72
N GLN A 7 -1.22 9.67 -9.92
CA GLN A 7 -0.26 9.55 -8.82
C GLN A 7 -0.06 10.88 -8.09
N MET A 8 0.10 11.98 -8.82
CA MET A 8 0.23 13.31 -8.21
C MET A 8 -1.05 13.72 -7.46
N TYR A 9 -2.22 13.42 -8.02
CA TYR A 9 -3.50 13.67 -7.37
C TYR A 9 -3.61 12.93 -6.01
N VAL A 10 -3.34 11.62 -5.99
CA VAL A 10 -3.38 10.84 -4.75
C VAL A 10 -2.28 11.29 -3.79
N ARG A 11 -1.06 11.49 -4.29
CA ARG A 11 0.11 11.86 -3.49
C ARG A 11 -0.19 13.05 -2.60
N HIS A 12 -0.68 14.14 -3.16
CA HIS A 12 -0.91 15.38 -2.42
C HIS A 12 -2.09 15.28 -1.46
N ARG A 13 -3.15 14.51 -1.79
CA ARG A 13 -4.28 14.29 -0.87
C ARG A 13 -3.87 13.51 0.37
N VAL A 14 -3.04 12.48 0.21
CA VAL A 14 -2.50 11.70 1.33
C VAL A 14 -1.54 12.55 2.17
N GLN A 15 -0.64 13.29 1.52
CA GLN A 15 0.29 14.19 2.20
C GLN A 15 -0.45 15.23 3.05
N GLU A 16 -1.56 15.77 2.55
CA GLU A 16 -2.33 16.76 3.28
C GLU A 16 -2.94 16.18 4.56
N ALA A 17 -3.54 14.99 4.49
CA ALA A 17 -4.06 14.31 5.68
C ALA A 17 -2.96 14.07 6.73
N LEU A 18 -1.77 13.64 6.29
CA LEU A 18 -0.62 13.45 7.16
C LEU A 18 -0.07 14.76 7.72
N ARG A 19 -0.05 15.83 6.93
CA ARG A 19 0.39 17.18 7.35
C ARG A 19 -0.52 17.71 8.45
N VAL A 20 -1.84 17.62 8.27
CA VAL A 20 -2.82 18.07 9.26
C VAL A 20 -2.70 17.29 10.56
N ALA A 21 -2.50 15.96 10.51
CA ALA A 21 -2.30 15.13 11.71
C ALA A 21 -1.08 15.55 12.54
N ILE A 22 0.02 15.94 11.88
CA ILE A 22 1.23 16.44 12.56
C ILE A 22 0.92 17.79 13.25
N VAL A 23 0.19 18.68 12.58
CA VAL A 23 -0.16 20.01 13.10
C VAL A 23 -1.16 19.92 14.26
N SER A 24 -2.06 18.93 14.26
CA SER A 24 -3.07 18.72 15.32
C SER A 24 -2.53 18.07 16.60
N ARG A 25 -1.20 18.01 16.79
CA ARG A 25 -0.48 17.44 17.95
C ARG A 25 -0.68 15.93 18.20
N ASP A 26 -1.23 15.17 17.25
CA ASP A 26 -1.19 13.70 17.30
C ASP A 26 -0.60 13.14 15.99
N PRO A 27 0.73 13.03 15.90
CA PRO A 27 1.41 12.53 14.70
C PRO A 27 1.16 11.03 14.43
N HIS A 28 0.43 10.34 15.32
CA HIS A 28 0.13 8.91 15.21
C HIS A 28 -1.31 8.62 14.79
N VAL A 29 -2.12 9.65 14.48
CA VAL A 29 -3.49 9.45 13.97
C VAL A 29 -3.45 8.54 12.73
N PRO A 30 -4.23 7.44 12.71
CA PRO A 30 -4.26 6.55 11.56
C PRO A 30 -5.00 7.21 10.40
N VAL A 31 -4.27 7.52 9.32
CA VAL A 31 -4.86 7.93 8.04
C VAL A 31 -5.24 6.69 7.24
N MET A 32 -6.49 6.62 6.78
CA MET A 32 -7.02 5.54 5.95
C MET A 32 -7.79 6.13 4.76
N PRO A 33 -7.14 6.31 3.60
CA PRO A 33 -7.81 6.85 2.42
C PRO A 33 -8.94 5.93 1.95
N TYR A 34 -10.01 6.54 1.43
CA TYR A 34 -11.06 5.84 0.70
C TYR A 34 -10.64 5.71 -0.76
N VAL A 35 -10.69 4.50 -1.29
CA VAL A 35 -10.26 4.15 -2.65
C VAL A 35 -11.37 3.37 -3.35
N GLN A 36 -11.57 3.63 -4.64
CA GLN A 36 -12.46 2.85 -5.50
C GLN A 36 -11.62 1.99 -6.44
N ILE A 37 -12.20 0.89 -6.93
CA ILE A 37 -11.57 0.04 -7.96
C ILE A 37 -12.07 0.37 -9.37
N PHE A 38 -12.85 1.44 -9.50
CA PHE A 38 -13.36 2.00 -10.74
C PHE A 38 -12.94 3.46 -10.86
N TYR A 39 -12.81 3.98 -12.08
CA TYR A 39 -12.77 5.44 -12.26
C TYR A 39 -14.11 6.05 -11.84
N GLU A 40 -14.05 7.21 -11.20
CA GLU A 40 -15.20 7.90 -10.64
C GLU A 40 -16.33 8.05 -11.67
N THR A 41 -17.56 7.70 -11.28
CA THR A 41 -18.77 7.69 -12.13
C THR A 41 -18.77 6.74 -13.33
N THR A 42 -17.78 5.88 -13.52
CA THR A 42 -17.70 4.95 -14.67
C THR A 42 -17.75 3.48 -14.26
N ASP A 43 -18.00 2.57 -15.20
CA ASP A 43 -17.86 1.11 -15.02
C ASP A 43 -16.47 0.58 -15.40
N TYR A 44 -15.51 1.48 -15.64
CA TYR A 44 -14.15 1.09 -16.00
C TYR A 44 -13.34 0.77 -14.75
N LEU A 45 -12.98 -0.51 -14.60
CA LEU A 45 -12.06 -0.99 -13.56
C LEU A 45 -10.68 -0.33 -13.72
N LEU A 46 -10.04 -0.02 -12.59
CA LEU A 46 -8.71 0.57 -12.58
C LEU A 46 -7.68 -0.45 -13.10
N PRO A 47 -6.81 -0.10 -14.06
CA PRO A 47 -5.68 -0.95 -14.42
C PRO A 47 -4.68 -1.03 -13.25
N LEU A 48 -3.75 -1.99 -13.31
CA LEU A 48 -2.73 -2.18 -12.27
C LEU A 48 -1.94 -0.90 -11.97
N GLU A 49 -1.59 -0.13 -13.01
CA GLU A 49 -0.91 1.16 -12.89
C GLU A 49 -1.67 2.16 -11.98
N GLU A 50 -3.01 2.18 -12.07
CA GLU A 50 -3.82 3.08 -11.23
C GLU A 50 -3.95 2.55 -9.78
N LEU A 51 -3.84 1.23 -9.57
CA LEU A 51 -3.71 0.67 -8.21
C LEU A 51 -2.36 1.05 -7.57
N GLU A 52 -1.29 1.02 -8.35
CA GLU A 52 0.05 1.49 -7.95
C GLU A 52 0.02 2.99 -7.59
N HIS A 53 -0.63 3.81 -8.43
CA HIS A 53 -0.77 5.25 -8.21
C HIS A 53 -1.75 5.64 -7.09
N SER A 54 -2.59 4.71 -6.60
CA SER A 54 -3.54 4.94 -5.53
C SER A 54 -3.16 4.25 -4.23
N LEU A 55 -3.41 2.94 -4.13
CA LEU A 55 -3.09 2.11 -2.97
C LEU A 55 -1.59 2.01 -2.74
N GLY A 56 -0.80 1.83 -3.81
CA GLY A 56 0.66 1.77 -3.72
C GLY A 56 1.27 3.09 -3.24
N GLU A 57 0.83 4.21 -3.82
CA GLU A 57 1.24 5.56 -3.40
C GLU A 57 0.88 5.83 -1.93
N SER A 58 -0.33 5.42 -1.51
CA SER A 58 -0.78 5.55 -0.12
C SER A 58 0.11 4.74 0.83
N ALA A 59 0.37 3.47 0.52
CA ALA A 59 1.21 2.58 1.33
C ALA A 59 2.65 3.12 1.44
N ALA A 60 3.22 3.62 0.35
CA ALA A 60 4.57 4.20 0.35
C ALA A 60 4.68 5.46 1.23
N GLN A 61 3.60 6.19 1.46
CA GLN A 61 3.56 7.30 2.43
C GLN A 61 3.30 6.84 3.88
N GLY A 62 3.15 5.54 4.11
CA GLY A 62 3.00 4.93 5.43
C GLY A 62 1.63 5.12 6.08
N VAL A 63 0.57 5.31 5.29
CA VAL A 63 -0.81 5.33 5.82
C VAL A 63 -1.13 4.07 6.63
N ALA A 64 -2.19 4.10 7.43
CA ALA A 64 -2.55 2.97 8.29
C ALA A 64 -3.20 1.81 7.54
N GLY A 65 -3.80 2.12 6.40
CA GLY A 65 -4.50 1.19 5.54
C GLY A 65 -5.30 1.98 4.51
N ALA A 66 -6.24 1.31 3.85
CA ALA A 66 -7.17 1.93 2.93
C ALA A 66 -8.55 1.26 3.07
N VAL A 67 -9.59 2.02 2.80
CA VAL A 67 -10.96 1.51 2.71
C VAL A 67 -11.33 1.41 1.24
N LEU A 68 -11.51 0.18 0.75
CA LEU A 68 -12.02 -0.04 -0.61
C LEU A 68 -13.53 0.10 -0.58
N TRP A 69 -14.04 1.17 -1.17
CA TRP A 69 -15.47 1.44 -1.26
C TRP A 69 -15.99 1.10 -2.66
N LEU A 70 -17.16 0.46 -2.68
CA LEU A 70 -17.88 0.05 -3.88
C LEU A 70 -19.33 0.51 -3.73
N SER A 71 -19.82 1.26 -4.70
CA SER A 71 -21.23 1.64 -4.75
C SER A 71 -22.11 0.43 -5.06
N SER A 72 -23.30 0.36 -4.47
CA SER A 72 -24.25 -0.75 -4.66
C SER A 72 -24.66 -0.94 -6.12
N ASN A 73 -24.66 0.14 -6.92
CA ASN A 73 -24.91 0.04 -8.36
C ASN A 73 -23.86 -0.81 -9.10
N LYS A 74 -22.60 -0.86 -8.62
CA LYS A 74 -21.51 -1.66 -9.21
C LYS A 74 -21.64 -3.16 -8.93
N THR A 75 -22.53 -3.56 -8.02
CA THR A 75 -22.77 -4.96 -7.64
C THR A 75 -24.22 -5.36 -7.87
N SER A 76 -24.93 -4.67 -8.77
CA SER A 76 -26.38 -4.83 -8.97
C SER A 76 -26.75 -5.91 -9.98
N THR A 77 -25.85 -6.28 -10.88
CA THR A 77 -26.07 -7.30 -11.93
C THR A 77 -25.11 -8.47 -11.76
N LYS A 78 -25.49 -9.62 -12.32
CA LYS A 78 -24.64 -10.81 -12.35
C LYS A 78 -23.35 -10.54 -13.10
N GLU A 79 -23.44 -9.82 -14.21
CA GLU A 79 -22.33 -9.48 -15.10
C GLU A 79 -21.31 -8.59 -14.37
N SER A 80 -21.77 -7.55 -13.66
CA SER A 80 -20.88 -6.69 -12.87
C SER A 80 -20.19 -7.45 -11.74
N CYS A 81 -20.91 -8.30 -11.02
CA CYS A 81 -20.33 -9.15 -9.97
C CYS A 81 -19.30 -10.14 -10.52
N GLN A 82 -19.56 -10.74 -11.69
CA GLN A 82 -18.61 -11.63 -12.36
C GLN A 82 -17.35 -10.89 -12.83
N ALA A 83 -17.49 -9.67 -13.35
CA ALA A 83 -16.36 -8.82 -13.72
C ALA A 83 -15.50 -8.45 -12.49
N ILE A 84 -16.14 -8.09 -11.36
CA ILE A 84 -15.43 -7.82 -10.10
C ILE A 84 -14.70 -9.07 -9.60
N LYS A 85 -15.33 -10.25 -9.67
CA LYS A 85 -14.66 -11.51 -9.30
C LYS A 85 -13.42 -11.76 -10.17
N ALA A 86 -13.55 -11.65 -11.49
CA ALA A 86 -12.43 -11.84 -12.41
C ALA A 86 -11.30 -10.81 -12.15
N TYR A 87 -11.66 -9.57 -11.82
CA TYR A 87 -10.70 -8.53 -11.46
C TYR A 87 -10.01 -8.79 -10.12
N MET A 88 -10.74 -9.29 -9.12
CA MET A 88 -10.20 -9.73 -7.85
C MET A 88 -9.17 -10.84 -8.04
N ASP A 89 -9.51 -11.86 -8.83
CA ASP A 89 -8.66 -13.02 -9.05
C ASP A 89 -7.39 -12.66 -9.86
N SER A 90 -7.50 -11.77 -10.85
CA SER A 90 -6.40 -11.47 -11.79
C SER A 90 -5.53 -10.27 -11.43
N THR A 91 -6.09 -9.25 -10.77
CA THR A 91 -5.44 -7.93 -10.64
C THR A 91 -5.42 -7.46 -9.19
N LEU A 92 -6.60 -7.26 -8.59
CA LEU A 92 -6.68 -6.61 -7.28
C LEU A 92 -6.16 -7.52 -6.15
N GLY A 93 -6.56 -8.78 -6.12
CA GLY A 93 -6.13 -9.74 -5.08
C GLY A 93 -4.60 -9.87 -5.00
N PRO A 94 -3.92 -10.20 -6.11
CA PRO A 94 -2.45 -10.22 -6.15
C PRO A 94 -1.81 -8.90 -5.74
N PHE A 95 -2.35 -7.77 -6.21
CA PHE A 95 -1.81 -6.46 -5.87
C PHE A 95 -1.95 -6.14 -4.37
N ILE A 96 -3.08 -6.48 -3.75
CA ILE A 96 -3.28 -6.32 -2.31
C ILE A 96 -2.26 -7.16 -1.54
N VAL A 97 -2.09 -8.45 -1.88
CA VAL A 97 -1.09 -9.31 -1.23
C VAL A 97 0.32 -8.75 -1.41
N ASN A 98 0.64 -8.23 -2.60
CA ASN A 98 1.93 -7.60 -2.88
C ASN A 98 2.20 -6.41 -1.94
N VAL A 99 1.33 -5.40 -1.94
CA VAL A 99 1.56 -4.17 -1.19
C VAL A 99 1.51 -4.39 0.33
N THR A 100 0.60 -5.23 0.82
CA THR A 100 0.49 -5.51 2.26
C THR A 100 1.68 -6.30 2.78
N SER A 101 2.14 -7.30 2.01
CA SER A 101 3.29 -8.12 2.40
C SER A 101 4.58 -7.31 2.33
N ALA A 102 4.76 -6.47 1.32
CA ALA A 102 5.90 -5.57 1.22
C ALA A 102 5.96 -4.58 2.40
N ALA A 103 4.80 -4.03 2.80
CA ALA A 103 4.71 -3.16 3.97
C ALA A 103 5.08 -3.86 5.27
N LEU A 104 4.60 -5.09 5.47
CA LEU A 104 4.92 -5.91 6.64
C LEU A 104 6.42 -6.26 6.68
N LEU A 105 6.95 -6.82 5.60
CA LEU A 105 8.36 -7.21 5.50
C LEU A 105 9.29 -6.01 5.68
N CYS A 106 8.94 -4.84 5.15
CA CYS A 106 9.73 -3.63 5.36
C CYS A 106 9.68 -3.17 6.82
N SER A 107 8.51 -3.19 7.45
CA SER A 107 8.37 -2.90 8.89
C SER A 107 9.27 -3.79 9.74
N GLU A 108 9.25 -5.10 9.51
CA GLU A 108 10.07 -6.07 10.24
C GLU A 108 11.57 -5.88 9.94
N ALA A 109 11.94 -5.78 8.67
CA ALA A 109 13.34 -5.78 8.24
C ALA A 109 14.07 -4.45 8.48
N LEU A 110 13.35 -3.32 8.43
CA LEU A 110 13.94 -1.98 8.52
C LEU A 110 13.56 -1.24 9.81
N CYS A 111 12.34 -1.45 10.31
CA CYS A 111 11.77 -0.70 11.43
C CYS A 111 11.59 -1.56 12.68
N SER A 112 12.31 -2.68 12.79
CA SER A 112 12.26 -3.61 13.93
C SER A 112 10.86 -4.14 14.25
N GLY A 113 9.93 -4.11 13.30
CA GLY A 113 8.51 -4.45 13.53
C GLY A 113 7.74 -3.38 14.32
N HIS A 114 8.34 -2.23 14.58
CA HIS A 114 7.85 -1.19 15.48
C HIS A 114 7.64 0.16 14.79
N GLY A 115 7.51 0.15 13.47
CA GLY A 115 7.20 1.34 12.69
C GLY A 115 6.78 1.00 11.27
N ARG A 116 6.28 2.01 10.57
CA ARG A 116 5.96 1.90 9.14
C ARG A 116 7.12 2.40 8.31
N CYS A 117 7.38 1.72 7.21
CA CYS A 117 8.21 2.28 6.16
C CYS A 117 7.50 3.44 5.47
N VAL A 118 8.22 4.54 5.29
CA VAL A 118 7.78 5.75 4.60
C VAL A 118 8.82 6.11 3.56
N ARG A 119 8.37 6.45 2.36
CA ARG A 119 9.22 6.80 1.22
C ARG A 119 10.26 7.86 1.61
N HIS A 120 11.49 7.61 1.21
CA HIS A 120 12.57 8.57 1.38
C HIS A 120 12.45 9.69 0.33
N PRO A 121 12.60 10.98 0.71
CA PRO A 121 12.43 12.10 -0.21
C PRO A 121 13.30 12.06 -1.46
N SER A 122 14.50 11.47 -1.36
CA SER A 122 15.42 11.28 -2.50
C SER A 122 14.93 10.26 -3.55
N TYR A 123 13.88 9.49 -3.26
CA TYR A 123 13.29 8.50 -4.15
C TYR A 123 11.77 8.75 -4.27
N PRO A 124 11.36 9.88 -4.88
CA PRO A 124 9.97 10.34 -4.86
C PRO A 124 8.98 9.36 -5.52
N GLU A 125 9.47 8.46 -6.38
CA GLU A 125 8.65 7.47 -7.09
C GLU A 125 8.72 6.05 -6.52
N ALA A 126 9.39 5.84 -5.38
CA ALA A 126 9.52 4.49 -4.81
C ALA A 126 8.19 3.95 -4.26
N LEU A 127 7.67 2.88 -4.86
CA LEU A 127 6.54 2.12 -4.31
C LEU A 127 7.02 1.01 -3.37
N LEU A 128 6.17 0.67 -2.41
CA LEU A 128 6.46 -0.40 -1.45
C LEU A 128 5.82 -1.70 -1.94
N THR A 129 6.52 -2.37 -2.86
CA THR A 129 6.09 -3.63 -3.49
C THR A 129 7.17 -4.71 -3.34
N LEU A 130 6.76 -5.97 -3.48
CA LEU A 130 7.63 -7.14 -3.48
C LEU A 130 8.47 -7.18 -4.75
N ASN A 131 9.72 -7.63 -4.61
CA ASN A 131 10.58 -7.90 -5.76
C ASN A 131 10.16 -9.23 -6.42
N PRO A 132 9.75 -9.23 -7.71
CA PRO A 132 9.33 -10.44 -8.41
C PRO A 132 10.45 -11.48 -8.59
N ALA A 133 11.72 -11.08 -8.43
CA ALA A 133 12.84 -12.02 -8.45
C ALA A 133 12.99 -12.82 -7.14
N SER A 134 12.43 -12.31 -6.03
CA SER A 134 12.54 -12.92 -4.70
C SER A 134 11.24 -13.53 -4.20
N PHE A 135 10.11 -13.09 -4.75
CA PHE A 135 8.78 -13.48 -4.34
C PHE A 135 7.89 -13.85 -5.52
N SER A 136 7.03 -14.84 -5.30
CA SER A 136 5.96 -15.23 -6.22
C SER A 136 4.63 -15.24 -5.47
N ILE A 137 3.59 -14.66 -6.08
CA ILE A 137 2.23 -14.69 -5.55
C ILE A 137 1.49 -15.78 -6.32
N GLU A 138 1.17 -16.86 -5.64
CA GLU A 138 0.46 -18.00 -6.23
C GLU A 138 -1.04 -17.85 -6.01
N LEU A 139 -1.75 -17.74 -7.13
CA LEU A 139 -3.20 -17.79 -7.17
C LEU A 139 -3.68 -19.22 -6.90
N THR A 140 -4.73 -19.34 -6.10
CA THR A 140 -5.39 -20.62 -5.89
C THR A 140 -6.72 -20.62 -6.62
N HIS A 141 -7.03 -21.72 -7.32
CA HIS A 141 -8.27 -21.86 -8.08
C HIS A 141 -9.44 -22.39 -7.23
N ASP A 142 -9.18 -22.79 -5.99
CA ASP A 142 -10.15 -23.34 -5.05
C ASP A 142 -10.80 -22.29 -4.15
N GLY A 143 -10.61 -21.01 -4.46
CA GLY A 143 -11.18 -19.89 -3.70
C GLY A 143 -10.43 -19.56 -2.41
N ARG A 144 -9.25 -20.14 -2.17
CA ARG A 144 -8.38 -19.70 -1.08
C ARG A 144 -7.72 -18.34 -1.40
N PRO A 145 -7.30 -17.57 -0.38
CA PRO A 145 -6.52 -16.37 -0.61
C PRO A 145 -5.24 -16.68 -1.39
N PRO A 146 -4.74 -15.76 -2.24
CA PRO A 146 -3.44 -15.93 -2.88
C PRO A 146 -2.36 -16.14 -1.82
N SER A 147 -1.45 -17.09 -2.09
CA SER A 147 -0.35 -17.40 -1.16
C SER A 147 0.94 -16.75 -1.62
N LEU A 148 1.74 -16.28 -0.67
CA LEU A 148 3.05 -15.69 -0.94
C LEU A 148 4.13 -16.75 -0.74
N LYS A 149 4.96 -16.98 -1.77
CA LYS A 149 6.18 -17.77 -1.68
C LYS A 149 7.41 -16.89 -1.89
N GLY A 150 8.51 -17.28 -1.26
CA GLY A 150 9.78 -16.57 -1.36
C GLY A 150 10.30 -16.10 -0.01
N THR A 151 11.45 -15.45 -0.03
CA THR A 151 12.10 -14.92 1.17
C THR A 151 12.75 -13.58 0.86
N LEU A 152 12.83 -12.71 1.86
CA LEU A 152 13.45 -11.41 1.71
C LEU A 152 14.97 -11.55 1.59
N SER A 153 15.54 -11.24 0.43
CA SER A 153 16.99 -11.31 0.24
C SER A 153 17.71 -10.11 0.87
N LEU A 154 19.03 -10.24 1.09
CA LEU A 154 19.86 -9.12 1.53
C LEU A 154 19.83 -7.93 0.55
N LYS A 155 19.70 -8.21 -0.76
CA LYS A 155 19.59 -7.18 -1.79
C LYS A 155 18.27 -6.43 -1.69
N ASP A 156 17.17 -7.14 -1.42
CA ASP A 156 15.85 -6.51 -1.21
C ASP A 156 15.87 -5.61 0.02
N ARG A 157 16.47 -6.09 1.12
CA ARG A 157 16.63 -5.31 2.34
C ARG A 157 17.47 -4.05 2.12
N ALA A 158 18.55 -4.14 1.36
CA ALA A 158 19.37 -2.98 1.01
C ALA A 158 18.58 -1.96 0.15
N GLN A 159 17.78 -2.43 -0.81
CA GLN A 159 16.90 -1.57 -1.61
C GLN A 159 15.82 -0.89 -0.76
N MET A 160 15.21 -1.61 0.19
CA MET A 160 14.28 -1.04 1.14
C MET A 160 14.95 0.06 1.98
N ALA A 161 16.13 -0.21 2.55
CA ALA A 161 16.88 0.74 3.37
C ALA A 161 17.33 1.99 2.60
N MET A 162 17.54 1.88 1.29
CA MET A 162 17.87 2.99 0.40
C MET A 162 16.65 3.87 0.11
N LYS A 163 15.50 3.25 -0.18
CA LYS A 163 14.29 3.93 -0.68
C LYS A 163 13.31 4.35 0.41
N PHE A 164 13.42 3.80 1.61
CA PHE A 164 12.48 4.01 2.71
C PHE A 164 13.20 4.35 4.02
N LYS A 165 12.48 5.05 4.89
CA LYS A 165 12.84 5.33 6.29
C LYS A 165 11.69 4.94 7.21
N CYS A 166 11.93 4.91 8.51
CA CYS A 166 10.91 4.52 9.47
C CYS A 166 10.12 5.72 10.02
N ARG A 167 8.81 5.54 10.17
CA ARG A 167 7.95 6.29 11.08
C ARG A 167 7.50 5.35 12.20
N CYS A 168 8.05 5.54 13.39
CA CYS A 168 7.83 4.63 14.50
C CYS A 168 6.40 4.70 15.04
N TYR A 169 5.94 3.56 15.54
CA TYR A 169 4.71 3.48 16.31
C TYR A 169 4.87 4.19 17.64
N ARG A 170 3.72 4.53 18.23
CA ARG A 170 3.63 5.16 19.54
C ARG A 170 4.39 4.31 20.58
N GLY A 171 5.30 4.94 21.33
CA GLY A 171 6.18 4.27 22.30
C GLY A 171 7.50 3.73 21.74
N TRP A 172 7.79 3.95 20.45
CA TRP A 172 9.06 3.57 19.80
C TRP A 172 9.75 4.77 19.17
N SER A 173 11.08 4.71 19.13
CA SER A 173 11.93 5.81 18.67
C SER A 173 13.24 5.29 18.07
N GLY A 174 14.03 6.20 17.50
CA GLY A 174 15.26 5.88 16.80
C GLY A 174 15.06 5.74 15.29
N LYS A 175 16.18 5.70 14.56
CA LYS A 175 16.17 5.60 13.09
C LYS A 175 15.48 4.33 12.58
N TRP A 176 15.54 3.27 13.39
CA TRP A 176 15.05 1.92 13.06
C TRP A 176 13.95 1.44 14.01
N CYS A 177 13.37 2.34 14.81
CA CYS A 177 12.35 2.03 15.81
C CYS A 177 12.77 0.93 16.80
N ASP A 178 14.05 0.88 17.12
CA ASP A 178 14.71 -0.12 17.96
C ASP A 178 14.78 0.29 19.43
N LYS A 179 14.38 1.52 19.75
CA LYS A 179 14.41 2.07 21.12
C LYS A 179 12.99 2.29 21.62
N ARG A 180 12.66 1.63 22.73
CA ARG A 180 11.40 1.88 23.44
C ARG A 180 11.48 3.24 24.14
N GLY A 181 10.54 4.13 23.83
CA GLY A 181 10.42 5.42 24.49
C GLY A 181 10.00 5.25 25.96
N MET A 182 10.67 5.94 26.87
CA MET A 182 10.13 6.21 28.20
C MET A 182 9.15 7.36 28.06
N TRP A 183 7.93 7.15 28.53
CA TRP A 183 6.87 8.15 28.56
C TRP A 183 7.09 9.13 29.71
#